data_AF-M5B5G7-F1
#
_entry.id   AF-M5B5G7-F1
#
_cell.length_a   1.000
_cell.length_b   1.000
_cell.length_c   1.000
_cell.angle_alpha   90.00
_cell.angle_beta   90.00
_cell.angle_gamma   90.00
#
_symmetry.space_group_name_H-M   'P 1'
#
loop_
_entity.id
_entity.type
_entity.pdbx_description
1 polymer ?
#
loop_
_entity_poly.entity_id
_entity_poly.type
_entity_poly.pdbx_seq_one_letter_code
_entity_poly.pdbx_strand_id
1 'polypeptide(L)'
;MYFVNLLAMVIPILLAVAFLTLEYTWLILPSWPLAMMWFISTLAETNRAPFDLTEGESELVSGFNVEYAGGSFALFFLAEYANIIMMNALTITLFLGAYNNPAFPEMYSINFTIKALLF
;
A
#
# COMPACT_ATOMS: atom_id res chain seq x y z
N MET A 1 -12.09 -1.48 8.10
CA MET A 1 -11.97 -1.43 9.59
C MET A 1 -11.53 -2.75 10.24
N TYR A 2 -12.22 -3.89 10.05
CA TYR A 2 -11.82 -5.16 10.70
C TYR A 2 -10.55 -5.81 10.11
N PHE A 3 -10.33 -5.69 8.79
CA PHE A 3 -9.18 -6.32 8.12
C PHE A 3 -7.83 -5.65 8.48
N VAL A 4 -7.84 -4.31 8.59
CA VAL A 4 -6.68 -3.52 9.03
C VAL A 4 -6.32 -3.80 10.49
N ASN A 5 -7.29 -4.00 11.38
CA ASN A 5 -7.03 -4.31 12.79
C ASN A 5 -6.36 -5.67 12.99
N LEU A 6 -6.70 -6.66 12.16
CA LEU A 6 -6.09 -7.99 12.23
C LEU A 6 -4.62 -7.97 11.76
N LEU A 7 -4.34 -7.16 10.73
CA LEU A 7 -2.97 -6.94 10.25
C LEU A 7 -2.16 -5.99 11.15
N ALA A 8 -2.78 -5.03 11.82
CA ALA A 8 -2.11 -4.13 12.77
C ALA A 8 -1.42 -4.88 13.92
N MET A 9 -1.91 -6.06 14.29
CA MET A 9 -1.22 -6.93 15.26
C MET A 9 -0.03 -7.70 14.66
N VAL A 10 -0.03 -7.94 13.35
CA VAL A 10 1.00 -8.73 12.64
C VAL A 10 2.09 -7.84 12.03
N ILE A 11 1.77 -6.61 11.66
CA ILE A 11 2.71 -5.62 11.10
C ILE A 11 3.92 -5.40 12.01
N PRO A 12 3.82 -5.25 13.35
CA PRO A 12 4.98 -5.07 14.20
C PRO A 12 5.96 -6.25 14.13
N ILE A 13 5.42 -7.47 14.07
CA ILE A 13 6.21 -8.70 13.95
C ILE A 13 6.84 -8.79 12.56
N LEU A 14 6.06 -8.47 11.52
CA LEU A 14 6.54 -8.45 10.13
C LEU A 14 7.68 -7.45 9.94
N LEU A 15 7.54 -6.25 10.52
CA LEU A 15 8.51 -5.18 10.46
C LEU A 15 9.81 -5.58 11.20
N ALA A 16 9.69 -6.23 12.35
CA ALA A 16 10.85 -6.77 13.07
C ALA A 16 11.59 -7.85 12.25
N VAL A 17 10.87 -8.76 11.60
CA VAL A 17 11.46 -9.79 10.73
C VAL A 17 12.06 -9.17 9.45
N ALA A 18 11.41 -8.14 8.91
CA ALA A 18 11.84 -7.43 7.71
C ALA A 18 13.20 -6.75 7.93
N PHE A 19 13.40 -6.05 9.05
CA PHE A 19 14.68 -5.43 9.37
C PHE A 19 15.84 -6.43 9.51
N LEU A 20 15.55 -7.68 9.86
CA LEU A 20 16.58 -8.72 10.03
C LEU A 20 16.88 -9.48 8.74
N THR A 21 15.91 -9.60 7.81
CA THR A 21 15.99 -10.54 6.69
C THR A 21 16.01 -9.89 5.30
N LEU A 22 15.52 -8.65 5.15
CA LEU A 22 15.40 -8.00 3.83
C LEU A 22 16.74 -7.65 3.16
N GLU A 23 17.87 -7.70 3.88
CA GLU A 23 19.19 -7.60 3.26
C GLU A 23 19.58 -8.87 2.50
N TYR A 24 19.02 -10.03 2.88
CA TYR A 24 19.45 -11.34 2.40
C TYR A 24 18.43 -11.98 1.46
N THR A 25 17.14 -11.81 1.69
CA THR A 25 16.08 -12.41 0.86
C THR A 25 14.81 -11.53 0.81
N TRP A 26 14.02 -11.69 -0.25
CA TRP A 26 12.69 -11.07 -0.33
C TRP A 26 11.69 -11.92 0.47
N LEU A 27 10.93 -11.26 1.34
CA LEU A 27 10.01 -11.92 2.26
C LEU A 27 8.75 -12.46 1.56
N ILE A 28 8.43 -11.97 0.35
CA ILE A 28 7.25 -12.40 -0.42
C ILE A 28 7.16 -13.93 -0.56
N LEU A 29 8.28 -14.59 -0.85
CA LEU A 29 8.32 -16.05 -1.06
C LEU A 29 8.14 -16.85 0.23
N PRO A 30 8.94 -16.64 1.30
CA PRO A 30 8.79 -17.41 2.54
C PRO A 30 7.48 -17.11 3.27
N SER A 31 6.96 -15.88 3.19
CA SER A 31 5.71 -15.49 3.86
C SER A 31 4.52 -15.36 2.90
N TRP A 32 4.43 -16.21 1.88
CA TRP A 32 3.42 -16.09 0.83
C TRP A 32 1.95 -16.02 1.33
N PRO A 33 1.49 -16.73 2.39
CA PRO A 33 0.10 -16.60 2.84
C PRO A 33 -0.16 -15.24 3.47
N LEU A 34 0.86 -14.70 4.17
CA LEU A 34 0.79 -13.39 4.78
C LEU A 34 0.83 -12.28 3.72
N ALA A 35 1.63 -12.46 2.66
CA ALA A 35 1.65 -11.57 1.51
C ALA A 35 0.27 -11.52 0.82
N MET A 36 -0.43 -12.65 0.70
CA MET A 36 -1.80 -12.68 0.16
C MET A 36 -2.81 -11.97 1.05
N MET A 37 -2.76 -12.17 2.37
CA MET A 37 -3.61 -11.42 3.31
C MET A 37 -3.33 -9.91 3.24
N TRP A 38 -2.06 -9.52 3.17
CA TRP A 38 -1.66 -8.13 2.99
C TRP A 38 -2.20 -7.54 1.68
N PHE A 39 -2.09 -8.26 0.57
CA PHE A 39 -2.61 -7.81 -0.73
C PHE A 39 -4.13 -7.59 -0.71
N ILE A 40 -4.89 -8.50 -0.11
CA ILE A 40 -6.35 -8.34 0.02
C ILE A 40 -6.70 -7.13 0.91
N SER A 41 -5.90 -6.88 1.95
CA SER A 41 -6.12 -5.75 2.84
C SER A 41 -5.84 -4.39 2.21
N THR A 42 -4.79 -4.31 1.38
CA THR A 42 -4.42 -3.07 0.68
C THR A 42 -5.45 -2.72 -0.38
N LEU A 43 -6.01 -3.72 -1.08
CA LEU A 43 -7.16 -3.54 -1.97
C LEU A 43 -8.41 -3.05 -1.23
N ALA A 44 -8.70 -3.63 -0.06
CA ALA A 44 -9.85 -3.23 0.75
C ALA A 44 -9.72 -1.82 1.32
N GLU A 45 -8.52 -1.37 1.70
CA GLU A 45 -8.29 -0.03 2.25
C GLU A 45 -8.21 1.06 1.18
N THR A 46 -7.80 0.70 -0.05
CA THR A 46 -7.82 1.61 -1.20
C THR A 46 -9.19 1.69 -1.88
N ASN A 47 -10.20 0.97 -1.37
CA ASN A 47 -11.57 0.94 -1.88
C ASN A 47 -11.66 0.65 -3.39
N ARG A 48 -10.70 -0.09 -3.96
CA ARG A 48 -10.72 -0.46 -5.37
C ARG A 48 -11.42 -1.79 -5.58
N ALA A 49 -11.92 -2.01 -6.80
CA ALA A 49 -12.54 -3.26 -7.20
C ALA A 49 -11.64 -4.45 -6.81
N PRO A 50 -12.17 -5.49 -6.12
CA PRO A 50 -13.58 -5.84 -5.91
C PRO A 50 -14.24 -5.29 -4.63
N PHE A 51 -13.54 -4.48 -3.82
CA PHE A 51 -14.03 -3.95 -2.53
C PHE A 51 -14.50 -2.50 -2.62
N ASP A 52 -14.93 -2.08 -3.80
CA ASP A 52 -15.35 -0.73 -4.12
C ASP A 52 -16.83 -0.51 -3.74
N LEU A 53 -17.09 -0.42 -2.43
CA LEU A 53 -18.43 -0.30 -1.85
C LEU A 53 -19.03 1.12 -2.00
N THR A 54 -18.21 2.11 -2.29
CA THR A 54 -18.64 3.51 -2.38
C THR A 54 -18.80 4.02 -3.81
N GLU A 55 -18.18 3.35 -4.80
CA GLU A 55 -18.24 3.74 -6.21
C GLU A 55 -18.98 2.72 -7.11
N GLY A 56 -19.21 1.49 -6.62
CA GLY A 56 -19.81 0.38 -7.38
C GLY A 56 -21.34 0.38 -7.57
N GLU A 57 -22.07 1.28 -6.92
CA GLU A 57 -23.53 1.39 -7.03
C GLU A 57 -23.89 2.50 -8.03
N SER A 58 -24.42 2.15 -9.21
CA SER A 58 -24.80 3.07 -10.30
C SER A 58 -25.95 4.03 -9.99
N GLU A 59 -26.31 4.23 -8.72
CA GLU A 59 -27.44 5.04 -8.27
C GLU A 59 -27.03 6.32 -7.51
N LEU A 60 -25.77 6.47 -7.16
CA LEU A 60 -25.24 7.73 -6.64
C LEU A 60 -24.05 8.16 -7.48
N VAL A 61 -24.32 9.10 -8.39
CA VAL A 61 -23.44 10.26 -8.55
C VAL A 61 -22.90 10.58 -7.15
N SER A 62 -21.61 10.31 -6.90
CA SER A 62 -21.10 10.26 -5.53
C SER A 62 -21.59 11.48 -4.75
N GLY A 63 -22.13 11.30 -3.56
CA GLY A 63 -22.76 12.41 -2.81
C GLY A 63 -21.82 13.63 -2.70
N PHE A 64 -20.51 13.38 -2.69
CA PHE A 64 -19.46 14.40 -2.72
C PHE A 64 -19.21 15.05 -4.09
N ASN A 65 -19.47 14.39 -5.23
CA ASN A 65 -19.40 15.01 -6.56
C ASN A 65 -20.53 16.03 -6.79
N VAL A 66 -21.65 15.92 -6.06
CA VAL A 66 -22.77 16.87 -6.12
C VAL A 66 -22.63 17.96 -5.06
N GLU A 67 -22.09 17.64 -3.89
CA GLU A 67 -21.97 18.57 -2.75
C GLU A 67 -20.69 19.43 -2.78
N TYR A 68 -19.60 18.96 -3.41
CA TYR A 68 -18.32 19.67 -3.44
C TYR A 68 -17.94 20.07 -4.88
N ALA A 69 -17.82 21.38 -5.12
CA ALA A 69 -17.37 21.94 -6.38
C ALA A 69 -15.92 22.45 -6.30
N GLY A 70 -15.14 22.26 -7.35
CA GLY A 70 -13.81 22.85 -7.51
C GLY A 70 -12.70 22.14 -6.72
N GLY A 71 -12.05 22.85 -5.79
CA GLY A 71 -10.83 22.37 -5.13
C GLY A 71 -11.01 21.25 -4.11
N SER A 72 -12.13 21.23 -3.38
CA SER A 72 -12.44 20.18 -2.39
C SER A 72 -12.71 18.82 -3.05
N PHE A 73 -13.32 18.81 -4.23
CA PHE A 73 -13.45 17.62 -5.09
C PHE A 73 -12.08 17.05 -5.48
N ALA A 74 -11.13 17.91 -5.88
CA ALA A 74 -9.79 17.49 -6.24
C ALA A 74 -9.02 16.85 -5.06
N LEU A 75 -9.27 17.29 -3.83
CA LEU A 75 -8.63 16.73 -2.63
C LEU A 75 -9.09 15.30 -2.32
N PHE A 76 -10.32 14.91 -2.66
CA PHE A 76 -10.77 13.53 -2.47
C PHE A 76 -10.01 12.56 -3.39
N PHE A 77 -9.88 12.89 -4.68
CA PHE A 77 -9.07 12.09 -5.60
C PHE A 77 -7.60 12.08 -5.19
N LEU A 78 -7.04 13.24 -4.82
CA LEU A 78 -5.67 13.32 -4.34
C LEU A 78 -5.44 12.42 -3.12
N ALA A 79 -6.37 12.41 -2.16
CA ALA A 79 -6.28 11.58 -0.96
C ALA A 79 -6.35 10.08 -1.29
N GLU A 80 -7.22 9.67 -2.22
CA GLU A 80 -7.30 8.27 -2.65
C GLU A 80 -6.00 7.83 -3.36
N TYR A 81 -5.48 8.64 -4.29
CA TYR A 81 -4.20 8.35 -4.95
C TYR A 81 -3.02 8.36 -3.97
N ALA A 82 -3.02 9.27 -2.98
CA ALA A 82 -2.01 9.28 -1.92
C ALA A 82 -2.08 8.00 -1.08
N ASN A 83 -3.28 7.49 -0.80
CA ASN A 83 -3.47 6.23 -0.07
C ASN A 83 -2.91 5.04 -0.86
N ILE A 84 -3.12 4.99 -2.18
CA ILE A 84 -2.54 3.96 -3.05
C ILE A 84 -1.00 3.99 -3.00
N ILE A 85 -0.39 5.16 -3.21
CA ILE A 85 1.08 5.30 -3.18
C ILE A 85 1.63 4.92 -1.79
N MET A 86 0.92 5.28 -0.72
CA MET A 86 1.31 4.92 0.65
C MET A 86 1.28 3.41 0.87
N MET A 87 0.25 2.70 0.40
CA MET A 87 0.16 1.24 0.53
C MET A 87 1.23 0.51 -0.28
N ASN A 88 1.59 1.03 -1.44
CA ASN A 88 2.66 0.47 -2.27
C ASN A 88 4.03 0.66 -1.61
N ALA A 89 4.28 1.84 -1.03
CA ALA A 89 5.47 2.11 -0.24
C ALA A 89 5.59 1.17 0.98
N LEU A 90 4.48 0.92 1.69
CA LEU A 90 4.45 -0.03 2.82
C LEU A 90 4.69 -1.47 2.38
N THR A 91 4.16 -1.88 1.22
CA THR A 91 4.39 -3.22 0.69
C THR A 91 5.89 -3.46 0.43
N ILE A 92 6.61 -2.45 -0.05
CA ILE A 92 8.04 -2.56 -0.32
C ILE A 92 8.85 -2.61 0.95
N THR A 93 8.55 -1.76 1.93
CA THR A 93 9.26 -1.76 3.21
C THR A 93 9.06 -3.07 3.98
N LEU A 94 7.89 -3.71 3.86
CA LEU A 94 7.58 -4.93 4.57
C LEU A 94 8.09 -6.20 3.88
N PHE A 95 8.02 -6.29 2.55
CA PHE A 95 8.26 -7.56 1.85
C PHE A 95 9.42 -7.59 0.86
N LEU A 96 9.76 -6.47 0.22
CA LEU A 96 10.70 -6.46 -0.90
C LEU A 96 12.04 -5.82 -0.55
N GLY A 97 12.06 -4.90 0.42
CA GLY A 97 13.21 -4.06 0.76
C GLY A 97 13.73 -3.23 -0.40
N ALA A 98 14.65 -2.32 -0.12
CA ALA A 98 15.49 -1.69 -1.13
C ALA A 98 16.94 -2.09 -0.85
N TYR A 99 17.65 -2.51 -1.90
CA TYR A 99 19.03 -2.90 -1.77
C TYR A 99 19.88 -1.67 -1.45
N ASN A 100 20.51 -1.67 -0.27
CA ASN A 100 21.39 -0.60 0.15
C ASN A 100 22.84 -1.00 -0.13
N ASN A 101 23.44 -0.39 -1.15
CA ASN A 101 24.87 -0.53 -1.40
C ASN A 101 25.62 0.65 -0.77
N PRO A 102 26.49 0.43 0.23
CA PRO A 102 27.23 1.53 0.88
C PRO A 102 28.14 2.30 -0.09
N ALA A 103 28.54 1.70 -1.22
CA ALA A 103 29.33 2.38 -2.24
C ALA A 103 28.53 3.39 -3.08
N PHE A 104 27.22 3.20 -3.21
CA PHE A 104 26.33 4.05 -4.02
C PHE A 104 24.98 4.26 -3.31
N PRO A 105 24.92 5.15 -2.30
CA PRO A 105 23.70 5.34 -1.50
C PRO A 105 22.53 5.92 -2.31
N GLU A 106 22.79 6.67 -3.39
CA GLU A 106 21.76 7.22 -4.27
C GLU A 106 20.94 6.14 -5.00
N MET A 107 21.54 4.97 -5.24
CA MET A 107 20.85 3.85 -5.88
C MET A 107 19.75 3.25 -5.00
N TYR A 108 19.80 3.49 -3.68
CA TYR A 108 18.77 3.04 -2.75
C TYR A 108 17.43 3.74 -3.02
N SER A 109 17.43 5.07 -3.15
CA SER A 109 16.20 5.84 -3.37
C SER A 109 15.59 5.57 -4.75
N ILE A 110 16.44 5.40 -5.77
CA ILE A 110 16.01 5.03 -7.12
C ILE A 110 15.38 3.63 -7.11
N ASN A 111 16.00 2.65 -6.48
CA ASN A 111 15.44 1.30 -6.39
C ASN A 111 14.13 1.27 -5.60
N PHE A 112 14.03 2.03 -4.52
CA PHE A 112 12.81 2.14 -3.73
C PHE A 112 11.66 2.74 -4.54
N THR A 113 11.91 3.86 -5.22
CA THR A 113 10.89 4.55 -6.04
C THR A 113 10.45 3.73 -7.25
N ILE A 114 11.37 3.06 -7.95
CA ILE A 114 11.01 2.17 -9.08
C ILE A 114 10.10 1.04 -8.59
N LYS A 115 10.42 0.39 -7.46
CA LYS A 115 9.55 -0.63 -6.89
C LYS A 115 8.19 -0.04 -6.50
N ALA A 116 8.15 1.16 -5.91
CA ALA A 116 6.91 1.81 -5.45
C ALA A 116 5.95 2.20 -6.57
N LEU A 117 6.49 2.37 -7.79
CA LEU A 117 5.69 2.63 -8.98
C LEU A 117 5.23 1.35 -9.69
N LEU A 118 5.94 0.23 -9.49
CA LEU A 118 5.66 -1.05 -10.16
C LEU A 118 4.67 -1.94 -9.40
N PHE A 119 4.75 -1.91 -8.07
CA PHE A 119 3.80 -2.54 -7.15
C PHE A 119 2.75 -1.51 -6.77
#